data_AF-A0A0C1G3P2-F1
#
_entry.id   AF-A0A0C1G3P2-F1
#
_cell.length_a   1.000
_cell.length_b   1.000
_cell.length_c   1.000
_cell.angle_alpha   90.00
_cell.angle_beta   90.00
_cell.angle_gamma   90.00
#
_symmetry.space_group_name_H-M   'P 1'
#
loop_
_entity.id
_entity.type
_entity.pdbx_description
1 polymer ?
#
loop_
_entity_poly.entity_id
_entity_poly.type
_entity_poly.pdbx_seq_one_letter_code
_entity_poly.pdbx_strand_id
1 'polypeptide(L)'
;MENTTGQVKGKGGKPKAIKDPRSFKVTDYLALHQLQIPDAYDWTTVKKSAWGVFGNDSLNNCTCAAAGHMIKCWSANASTESEISEEAILNTYITLSKYDPITKQNDDGVYMIDALKYWRKNGIDQHHIRVFATVPHDAKL
;
A
#
# COMPACT_ATOMS: atom_id res chain seq x y z
N MET A 1 8.88 -2.66 -32.04
CA MET A 1 8.82 -1.42 -31.24
C MET A 1 7.35 -1.20 -30.96
N GLU A 2 6.85 -1.78 -29.87
CA GLU A 2 5.42 -1.76 -29.52
C GLU A 2 5.11 -0.69 -28.48
N ASN A 3 3.85 -0.25 -28.55
CA ASN A 3 3.30 1.04 -28.18
C ASN A 3 3.25 1.25 -26.65
N THR A 4 4.01 2.20 -26.12
CA THR A 4 4.18 2.54 -24.69
C THR A 4 3.15 3.55 -24.16
N THR A 5 1.85 3.33 -24.36
CA THR A 5 0.79 4.19 -23.78
C THR A 5 -0.49 3.47 -23.32
N GLY A 6 -0.45 2.15 -23.11
CA GLY A 6 -1.55 1.47 -22.43
C GLY A 6 -1.49 1.73 -20.92
N GLN A 7 -2.35 2.58 -20.37
CA GLN A 7 -2.57 2.63 -18.92
C GLN A 7 -2.98 1.24 -18.45
N VAL A 8 -2.08 0.54 -17.75
CA VAL A 8 -2.41 -0.72 -17.10
C VAL A 8 -3.36 -0.38 -15.95
N LYS A 9 -4.64 -0.70 -16.13
CA LYS A 9 -5.69 -0.43 -15.13
C LYS A 9 -5.58 -1.47 -14.02
N GLY A 10 -5.18 -1.04 -12.83
CA GLY A 10 -5.21 -1.90 -11.64
C GLY A 10 -6.62 -2.40 -11.32
N LYS A 11 -6.72 -3.63 -10.83
CA LYS A 11 -7.97 -4.25 -10.39
C LYS A 11 -8.23 -3.87 -8.93
N GLY A 12 -9.46 -3.42 -8.65
CA GLY A 12 -9.85 -3.05 -7.29
C GLY A 12 -10.13 -4.29 -6.45
N GLY A 13 -9.49 -4.41 -5.28
CA GLY A 13 -9.67 -5.54 -4.37
C GLY A 13 -9.70 -5.13 -2.90
N LYS A 14 -10.12 -3.90 -2.59
CA LYS A 14 -10.26 -3.40 -1.22
C LYS A 14 -11.72 -3.45 -0.81
N PRO A 15 -12.13 -4.37 0.10
CA PRO A 15 -13.48 -4.38 0.66
C PRO A 15 -13.81 -3.09 1.43
N LYS A 16 -15.07 -2.98 1.87
CA LYS A 16 -15.52 -1.87 2.73
C LYS A 16 -14.62 -1.75 3.96
N ALA A 17 -14.27 -0.52 4.31
CA ALA A 17 -13.43 -0.26 5.47
C ALA A 17 -14.10 -0.75 6.77
N ILE A 18 -13.35 -1.51 7.57
CA ILE A 18 -13.74 -1.91 8.92
C ILE A 18 -13.26 -0.84 9.89
N LYS A 19 -14.17 -0.31 10.71
CA LYS A 19 -13.84 0.64 11.77
C LYS A 19 -13.47 -0.16 13.04
N ASP A 20 -12.21 -0.06 13.47
CA ASP A 20 -11.74 -0.65 14.71
C ASP A 20 -11.47 0.48 15.72
N PRO A 21 -12.20 0.57 16.85
CA PRO A 21 -12.08 1.66 17.81
C PRO A 21 -10.70 1.73 18.49
N ARG A 22 -9.88 0.68 18.37
CA ARG A 22 -8.51 0.63 18.89
C ARG A 22 -7.49 1.25 17.92
N SER A 23 -7.91 1.62 16.70
CA SER A 23 -7.02 2.26 15.74
C SER A 23 -6.66 3.67 16.24
N PHE A 24 -5.37 4.00 16.20
CA PHE A 24 -4.91 5.36 16.44
C PHE A 24 -5.55 6.33 15.47
N LYS A 25 -5.84 7.55 15.91
CA LYS A 25 -6.30 8.63 15.04
C LYS A 25 -5.17 9.63 14.87
N VAL A 26 -4.89 10.03 13.64
CA VAL A 26 -3.82 11.00 13.36
C VAL A 26 -4.02 12.32 14.12
N THR A 27 -5.28 12.75 14.31
CA THR A 27 -5.66 13.96 15.05
C THR A 27 -5.27 13.93 16.53
N ASP A 28 -5.06 12.76 17.11
CA ASP A 28 -4.67 12.64 18.52
C ASP A 28 -3.17 12.91 18.71
N TYR A 29 -2.40 12.95 17.62
CA TYR A 29 -0.94 13.08 17.63
C TYR A 29 -0.41 14.26 16.82
N LEU A 30 -1.21 14.83 15.91
CA LEU A 30 -0.82 15.97 15.09
C LEU A 30 -1.65 17.21 15.41
N ALA A 31 -0.97 18.30 15.77
CA ALA A 31 -1.57 19.63 15.82
C ALA A 31 -1.69 20.18 14.39
N LEU A 32 -2.68 19.69 13.62
CA LEU A 32 -2.86 20.03 12.20
C LEU A 32 -2.85 21.54 11.93
N HIS A 33 -3.44 22.33 12.83
CA HIS A 33 -3.48 23.81 12.77
C HIS A 33 -2.11 24.49 12.86
N GLN A 34 -1.06 23.77 13.25
CA GLN A 34 0.31 24.28 13.37
C GLN A 34 1.19 23.87 12.19
N LEU A 35 0.70 23.01 11.29
CA LEU A 35 1.47 22.53 10.15
C LEU A 35 1.36 23.51 8.99
N GLN A 36 2.51 23.89 8.41
CA GLN A 36 2.56 24.56 7.11
C GLN A 36 2.47 23.48 6.02
N ILE A 37 1.30 23.31 5.44
CA ILE A 37 1.05 22.32 4.39
C ILE A 37 1.28 23.00 3.02
N PRO A 38 2.20 22.51 2.18
CA PRO A 38 2.37 23.04 0.84
C PRO A 38 1.14 22.74 -0.03
N ASP A 39 0.81 23.63 -0.96
CA ASP A 39 -0.32 23.44 -1.90
C ASP A 39 -0.18 22.17 -2.73
N ALA A 40 1.06 21.78 -3.05
CA ALA A 40 1.37 20.54 -3.73
C ALA A 40 2.76 20.02 -3.33
N TYR A 41 2.91 18.70 -3.31
CA TYR A 41 4.21 18.05 -3.16
C TYR A 41 4.23 16.73 -3.94
N ASP A 42 5.26 16.53 -4.75
CA ASP A 42 5.43 15.32 -5.56
C ASP A 42 6.53 14.41 -4.99
N TRP A 43 6.09 13.38 -4.27
CA TRP A 43 6.95 12.36 -3.66
C TRP A 43 7.59 11.39 -4.68
N THR A 44 7.22 11.45 -5.96
CA THR A 44 7.69 10.49 -6.98
C THR A 44 9.00 10.90 -7.64
N THR A 45 9.39 12.18 -7.54
CA THR A 45 10.55 12.77 -8.24
C THR A 45 11.90 12.13 -7.86
N VAL A 46 12.01 11.64 -6.63
CA VAL A 46 13.23 11.04 -6.08
C VAL A 46 13.41 9.60 -6.56
N LYS A 47 12.32 8.87 -6.80
CA LYS A 47 12.33 7.48 -7.24
C LYS A 47 12.87 7.36 -8.66
N LYS A 48 13.78 6.41 -8.90
CA LYS A 48 14.41 6.23 -10.22
C LYS A 48 14.07 4.91 -10.90
N SER A 49 13.80 3.84 -10.15
CA SER A 49 13.48 2.55 -10.77
C SER A 49 12.05 2.55 -11.36
N ALA A 50 11.65 1.48 -12.05
CA ALA A 50 10.26 1.29 -12.46
C ALA A 50 9.35 1.06 -11.23
N TRP A 51 8.09 1.49 -11.29
CA TRP A 51 7.13 1.26 -10.19
C TRP A 51 6.74 -0.21 -10.07
N GLY A 52 6.61 -0.91 -11.20
CA GLY A 52 6.01 -2.24 -11.25
C GLY A 52 4.52 -2.21 -10.92
N VAL A 53 3.83 -3.31 -11.23
CA VAL A 53 2.39 -3.47 -10.96
C VAL A 53 2.11 -4.40 -9.79
N PHE A 54 3.09 -5.22 -9.37
CA PHE A 54 2.97 -6.19 -8.29
C PHE A 54 1.78 -7.15 -8.47
N GLY A 55 1.52 -7.56 -9.71
CA GLY A 55 0.36 -8.39 -10.10
C GLY A 55 -1.03 -7.75 -9.93
N ASN A 56 -1.12 -6.48 -9.55
CA ASN A 56 -2.39 -5.77 -9.31
C ASN A 56 -3.15 -5.42 -10.59
N ASP A 57 -2.56 -5.64 -11.75
CA ASP A 57 -3.22 -5.57 -13.04
C ASP A 57 -4.14 -6.78 -13.31
N SER A 58 -3.87 -7.90 -12.62
CA SER A 58 -4.57 -9.17 -12.82
C SER A 58 -5.32 -9.66 -11.59
N LEU A 59 -4.86 -9.29 -10.38
CA LEU A 59 -5.37 -9.78 -9.10
C LEU A 59 -6.02 -8.67 -8.27
N ASN A 60 -6.91 -9.05 -7.37
CA ASN A 60 -7.55 -8.15 -6.40
C ASN A 60 -6.61 -7.80 -5.21
N ASN A 61 -5.31 -7.65 -5.44
CA ASN A 61 -4.31 -7.52 -4.37
C ASN A 61 -3.94 -6.08 -4.01
N CYS A 62 -4.77 -5.08 -4.39
CA CYS A 62 -4.39 -3.67 -4.34
C CYS A 62 -3.94 -3.15 -2.96
N THR A 63 -4.39 -3.74 -1.86
CA THR A 63 -3.92 -3.39 -0.51
C THR A 63 -2.49 -3.87 -0.24
N CYS A 64 -2.10 -5.01 -0.79
CA CYS A 64 -0.73 -5.55 -0.72
C CYS A 64 0.19 -4.83 -1.70
N ALA A 65 -0.27 -4.59 -2.94
CA ALA A 65 0.47 -3.82 -3.94
C ALA A 65 0.76 -2.38 -3.47
N ALA A 66 -0.22 -1.73 -2.83
CA ALA A 66 -0.03 -0.42 -2.21
C ALA A 66 1.10 -0.42 -1.16
N ALA A 67 1.23 -1.48 -0.35
CA ALA A 67 2.34 -1.59 0.60
C ALA A 67 3.70 -1.63 -0.11
N GLY A 68 3.81 -2.41 -1.20
CA GLY A 68 5.01 -2.42 -2.05
C GLY A 68 5.35 -1.05 -2.61
N HIS A 69 4.37 -0.34 -3.18
CA HIS A 69 4.58 1.02 -3.71
C HIS A 69 4.96 2.02 -2.61
N MET A 70 4.37 1.91 -1.42
CA MET A 70 4.70 2.75 -0.26
C MET A 70 6.13 2.51 0.22
N ILE A 71 6.60 1.25 0.29
CA ILE A 71 7.98 0.93 0.67
C ILE A 71 8.98 1.56 -0.32
N LYS A 72 8.74 1.41 -1.64
CA LYS A 72 9.62 2.01 -2.67
C LYS A 72 9.64 3.53 -2.57
N CYS A 73 8.46 4.15 -2.42
CA CYS A 73 8.33 5.60 -2.34
C CYS A 73 9.02 6.16 -1.08
N TRP A 74 8.74 5.58 0.09
CA TRP A 74 9.29 6.05 1.35
C TRP A 74 10.79 5.85 1.47
N SER A 75 11.30 4.70 1.03
CA SER A 75 12.75 4.44 1.07
C SER A 75 13.52 5.35 0.12
N ALA A 76 13.00 5.61 -1.09
CA ALA A 76 13.58 6.57 -2.01
C ALA A 76 13.65 7.99 -1.42
N ASN A 77 12.61 8.43 -0.70
CA ASN A 77 12.57 9.77 -0.10
C ASN A 77 13.36 9.88 1.21
N ALA A 78 13.60 8.77 1.92
CA ALA A 78 14.31 8.79 3.19
C ALA A 78 15.81 8.51 3.06
N SER A 79 16.21 7.62 2.15
CA SER A 79 17.61 7.22 1.95
C SER A 79 17.83 6.60 0.57
N THR A 80 17.99 5.28 0.50
CA THR A 80 18.20 4.51 -0.73
C THR A 80 16.91 3.79 -1.07
N GLU A 81 16.47 3.92 -2.33
CA GLU A 81 15.33 3.18 -2.85
C GLU A 81 15.50 1.68 -2.60
N SER A 82 14.57 1.10 -1.84
CA SER A 82 14.53 -0.34 -1.59
C SER A 82 13.91 -1.04 -2.78
N GLU A 83 14.53 -2.13 -3.22
CA GLU A 83 13.91 -3.05 -4.16
C GLU A 83 12.93 -3.95 -3.41
N ILE A 84 11.73 -4.11 -3.97
CA ILE A 84 10.68 -4.97 -3.43
C ILE A 84 10.29 -5.95 -4.51
N SER A 85 10.35 -7.23 -4.18
CA SER A 85 10.00 -8.28 -5.13
C SER A 85 8.48 -8.39 -5.31
N GLU A 86 8.04 -8.61 -6.55
CA GLU A 86 6.64 -8.94 -6.83
C GLU A 86 6.22 -10.23 -6.11
N GLU A 87 7.12 -11.20 -6.03
CA GLU A 87 6.90 -12.45 -5.30
C GLU A 87 6.56 -12.21 -3.82
N ALA A 88 7.26 -11.32 -3.11
CA ALA A 88 6.93 -11.01 -1.72
C ALA A 88 5.53 -10.41 -1.56
N ILE A 89 5.10 -9.57 -2.51
CA ILE A 89 3.74 -8.99 -2.51
C ILE A 89 2.69 -10.07 -2.79
N LEU A 90 2.94 -10.96 -3.75
CA LEU A 90 2.05 -12.06 -4.08
C LEU A 90 1.94 -13.07 -2.93
N ASN A 91 3.05 -13.42 -2.29
CA ASN A 91 3.08 -14.31 -1.13
C ASN A 91 2.32 -13.71 0.06
N THR A 92 2.44 -12.39 0.27
CA THR A 92 1.64 -11.66 1.27
C THR A 92 0.15 -11.75 0.94
N TYR A 93 -0.22 -11.54 -0.32
CA TYR A 93 -1.60 -11.65 -0.77
C TYR A 93 -2.16 -13.06 -0.55
N ILE A 94 -1.47 -14.10 -1.02
CA ILE A 94 -1.84 -15.52 -0.82
C ILE A 94 -2.01 -15.84 0.66
N THR A 95 -1.11 -15.33 1.52
CA THR A 95 -1.19 -15.56 2.96
C THR A 95 -2.47 -14.99 3.58
N LEU A 96 -2.89 -13.80 3.12
CA LEU A 96 -4.03 -13.06 3.67
C LEU A 96 -5.37 -13.47 3.06
N SER A 97 -5.44 -13.65 1.74
CA SER A 97 -6.68 -13.97 1.02
C SER A 97 -6.94 -15.47 0.88
N LYS A 98 -5.91 -16.31 1.07
CA LYS A 98 -5.93 -17.73 0.69
C LYS A 98 -6.14 -17.95 -0.81
N TYR A 99 -5.75 -16.95 -1.61
CA TYR A 99 -5.75 -17.06 -3.06
C TYR A 99 -4.91 -18.26 -3.51
N ASP A 100 -5.48 -19.08 -4.39
CA ASP A 100 -4.81 -20.22 -4.99
C ASP A 100 -4.42 -19.88 -6.44
N PRO A 101 -3.12 -19.79 -6.76
CA PRO A 101 -2.67 -19.44 -8.11
C PRO A 101 -2.96 -20.52 -9.16
N ILE A 102 -3.20 -21.77 -8.77
CA ILE A 102 -3.52 -22.89 -9.66
C ILE A 102 -5.01 -22.86 -10.01
N THR A 103 -5.88 -22.82 -9.01
CA THR A 103 -7.34 -22.88 -9.21
C THR A 103 -8.00 -21.52 -9.42
N LYS A 104 -7.26 -20.42 -9.17
CA LYS A 104 -7.73 -19.02 -9.19
C LYS A 104 -8.82 -18.71 -8.16
N GLN A 105 -9.05 -19.58 -7.18
CA GLN A 105 -10.03 -19.35 -6.12
C GLN A 105 -9.54 -18.33 -5.08
N ASN A 106 -10.48 -17.70 -4.39
CA ASN A 106 -10.26 -16.72 -3.31
C ASN A 106 -9.52 -15.44 -3.76
N ASP A 107 -9.72 -15.00 -5.00
CA ASP A 107 -9.28 -13.68 -5.47
C ASP A 107 -10.27 -12.57 -5.03
N ASP A 108 -10.65 -12.52 -3.75
CA ASP A 108 -11.68 -11.61 -3.23
C ASP A 108 -11.11 -10.28 -2.69
N GLY A 109 -9.78 -10.18 -2.68
CA GLY A 109 -9.08 -9.05 -2.09
C GLY A 109 -8.91 -9.13 -0.58
N VAL A 110 -8.34 -8.08 0.01
CA VAL A 110 -7.93 -8.08 1.42
C VAL A 110 -8.37 -6.79 2.10
N TYR A 111 -8.96 -6.92 3.29
CA TYR A 111 -9.28 -5.76 4.14
C TYR A 111 -8.01 -4.97 4.48
N MET A 112 -8.04 -3.66 4.25
CA MET A 112 -6.89 -2.79 4.50
C MET A 112 -6.33 -2.93 5.93
N ILE A 113 -7.22 -3.07 6.93
CA ILE A 113 -6.78 -3.22 8.32
C ILE A 113 -5.99 -4.52 8.56
N ASP A 114 -6.31 -5.60 7.84
CA ASP A 114 -5.61 -6.89 7.97
C ASP A 114 -4.26 -6.83 7.26
N ALA A 115 -4.19 -6.21 6.08
CA ALA A 115 -2.93 -5.93 5.39
C ALA A 115 -1.99 -5.08 6.26
N LEU A 116 -2.49 -4.00 6.88
CA LEU A 116 -1.70 -3.15 7.78
C LEU A 116 -1.26 -3.88 9.05
N LYS A 117 -2.14 -4.69 9.66
CA LYS A 117 -1.80 -5.52 10.83
C LYS A 117 -0.72 -6.55 10.49
N TYR A 118 -0.82 -7.19 9.33
CA TYR A 118 0.18 -8.13 8.84
C TYR A 118 1.52 -7.44 8.59
N TRP A 119 1.52 -6.34 7.83
CA TRP A 119 2.74 -5.58 7.51
C TRP A 119 3.45 -5.09 8.77
N ARG A 120 2.70 -4.61 9.78
CA ARG A 120 3.28 -4.22 11.07
C ARG A 120 3.90 -5.39 11.84
N LYS A 121 3.27 -6.57 11.82
CA LYS A 121 3.65 -7.70 12.68
C LYS A 121 4.70 -8.62 12.05
N ASN A 122 4.57 -8.90 10.76
CA ASN A 122 5.38 -9.90 10.06
C ASN A 122 6.35 -9.26 9.06
N GLY A 123 6.11 -7.99 8.71
CA GLY A 123 6.82 -7.32 7.63
C GLY A 123 6.36 -7.79 6.25
N ILE A 124 6.84 -7.08 5.23
CA ILE A 124 6.74 -7.44 3.82
C ILE A 124 8.13 -7.21 3.24
N ASP A 125 8.75 -8.26 2.71
CA ASP A 125 10.12 -8.22 2.20
C ASP A 125 11.13 -7.62 3.20
N GLN A 126 11.04 -8.05 4.48
CA GLN A 126 11.80 -7.52 5.63
C GLN A 126 11.43 -6.09 6.08
N HIS A 127 10.58 -5.37 5.35
CA HIS A 127 10.15 -4.02 5.73
C HIS A 127 8.95 -4.04 6.65
N HIS A 128 9.04 -3.33 7.77
CA HIS A 128 7.98 -3.20 8.77
C HIS A 128 7.49 -1.76 8.85
N ILE A 129 6.18 -1.57 8.91
CA ILE A 129 5.62 -0.34 9.47
C ILE A 129 5.60 -0.44 10.99
N ARG A 130 5.91 0.66 11.68
CA ARG A 130 5.86 0.70 13.15
C ARG A 130 4.42 0.84 13.66
N VAL A 131 3.65 1.70 12.99
CA VAL A 131 2.29 2.06 13.39
C VAL A 131 1.48 2.45 12.14
N PHE A 132 0.16 2.34 12.25
CA PHE A 132 -0.79 2.90 11.30
C PHE A 132 -1.92 3.59 12.07
N ALA A 133 -2.50 4.62 11.47
CA ALA A 133 -3.54 5.43 12.08
C ALA A 133 -4.61 5.80 11.04
N THR A 134 -5.83 6.08 11.51
CA THR A 134 -6.91 6.58 10.67
C THR A 134 -6.77 8.09 10.48
N VAL A 135 -6.99 8.53 9.24
CA VAL A 135 -7.12 9.95 8.89
C VAL A 135 -8.62 10.27 8.77
N PRO A 136 -9.14 11.31 9.45
CA PRO A 136 -10.52 11.74 9.30
C PRO A 136 -10.79 12.23 7.86
N HIS A 137 -11.97 11.92 7.32
CA HIS A 137 -12.38 12.35 5.97
C HIS A 137 -13.10 13.71 5.96
N ASP A 138 -13.43 14.22 7.15
CA ASP A 138 -14.28 15.38 7.42
C ASP A 138 -13.57 16.48 8.24
N ALA A 139 -12.35 16.22 8.72
CA ALA A 139 -11.52 17.28 9.24
C ALA A 139 -11.18 18.19 8.06
N LYS A 140 -11.75 19.40 8.07
CA LYS A 140 -11.23 20.49 7.25
C LYS A 140 -9.76 20.66 7.64
N LEU A 141 -8.87 20.20 6.76
CA LEU A 141 -7.47 20.59 6.75
C LEU A 141 -7.38 22.08 6.42
#